data_AF-G0QVE6-F1
#
_entry.id   AF-G0QVE6-F1
#
_cell.length_a   1.000
_cell.length_b   1.000
_cell.length_c   1.000
_cell.angle_alpha   90.00
_cell.angle_beta   90.00
_cell.angle_gamma   90.00
#
_symmetry.space_group_name_H-M   'P 1'
#
loop_
_entity.id
_entity.type
_entity.pdbx_description
1 polymer ?
#
loop_
_entity_poly.entity_id
_entity_poly.type
_entity_poly.pdbx_seq_one_letter_code
_entity_poly.pdbx_strand_id
1 'polypeptide(L)'
;MQNQDQLIGIENQAFEVLEREFQEVLNDLAADQSLDRFRQEFEKFHRALKVSQENEKRLLAKCREYTQDIGNHTSNLQGALKMTQEDNTTITHLKQELEKTYKILELSKDREEKSKQKVENLYSEIQHLNQLIEKGSANATGQTANVHDMLIAQEELLKECTQLKNTITDVAEDINSLNDKIRMAENEKGQIQNEYNNIQQQKQELELLISKDDQQKKQIQQDLENIKKEYESQKKKQNDYISQKGIKEKTQIDNKISIKKQQIQNNDLVNKKLKAARKSKEELIERLDKVTNDILEYNSKIQELLENERLKDQQLEYENNRYEQLSNQKYKILSQIKESQDLKEISERTKEAFLQGINMLESDIQDQKKRAFEDRSLLEELRRNRDILQKEIDRADTNNKKQEEEVIQLTKTMKEKINEFSGMNKQMDKLNYQIGQLKKEKEKYGIQASSANAKYFHALEEIKLKDNLISEFQKKNIETQAKLKQQQNLYETVRQESNLYSKNLTETQEDLEEIKRKQKTVNQQISQLKEEIDSKQKNYYKNILIIKKKMKLVKIILLKVKNIKKKSTKKNRKQKLFNKIQLNQGI
;
A
#
# COMPACT_ATOMS: atom_id res chain seq x y z
N MET A 1 21.34 8.84 -37.07
CA MET A 1 20.52 8.74 -38.30
C MET A 1 20.97 9.72 -39.38
N GLN A 2 21.17 11.02 -39.10
CA GLN A 2 21.59 12.01 -40.13
C GLN A 2 22.87 11.63 -40.92
N ASN A 3 23.85 10.99 -40.28
CA ASN A 3 25.10 10.58 -40.96
C ASN A 3 24.94 9.41 -41.95
N GLN A 4 23.92 8.55 -41.79
CA GLN A 4 23.69 7.41 -42.69
C GLN A 4 22.94 7.80 -43.96
N ASP A 5 22.00 8.76 -43.87
CA ASP A 5 21.30 9.30 -45.03
C ASP A 5 22.22 10.14 -45.93
N GLN A 6 23.18 10.86 -45.33
CA GLN A 6 24.20 11.59 -46.08
C GLN A 6 25.17 10.64 -46.81
N LEU A 7 25.59 9.53 -46.18
CA LEU A 7 26.46 8.54 -46.83
C LEU A 7 25.80 7.92 -48.08
N ILE A 8 24.51 7.58 -47.99
CA ILE A 8 23.77 6.93 -49.08
C ILE A 8 23.49 7.90 -50.24
N GLY A 9 23.32 9.20 -49.95
CA GLY A 9 23.24 10.23 -50.99
C GLY A 9 24.55 10.36 -51.77
N ILE A 10 25.69 10.26 -51.07
CA ILE A 10 27.04 10.35 -51.66
C ILE A 10 27.36 9.10 -52.51
N GLU A 11 27.00 7.91 -52.04
CA GLU A 11 27.21 6.64 -52.78
C GLU A 11 26.34 6.54 -54.05
N ASN A 12 25.11 7.06 -54.02
CA ASN A 12 24.26 7.09 -55.21
C ASN A 12 24.80 8.04 -56.29
N GLN A 13 25.28 9.22 -55.89
CA GLN A 13 25.91 10.18 -56.82
C GLN A 13 27.19 9.61 -57.43
N ALA A 14 28.01 8.93 -56.63
CA ALA A 14 29.23 8.29 -57.11
C ALA A 14 28.92 7.20 -58.15
N PHE A 15 27.85 6.42 -57.97
CA PHE A 15 27.45 5.41 -58.93
C PHE A 15 26.88 6.00 -60.23
N GLU A 16 26.12 7.10 -60.16
CA GLU A 16 25.64 7.78 -61.38
C GLU A 16 26.78 8.30 -62.25
N VAL A 17 27.87 8.77 -61.63
CA VAL A 17 29.10 9.15 -62.35
C VAL A 17 29.75 7.93 -62.99
N LEU A 18 29.86 6.81 -62.25
CA LEU A 18 30.43 5.57 -62.75
C LEU A 18 29.61 4.96 -63.91
N GLU A 19 28.29 5.07 -63.88
CA GLU A 19 27.38 4.64 -64.96
C GLU A 19 27.65 5.43 -66.24
N ARG A 20 27.89 6.75 -66.13
CA ARG A 20 28.20 7.62 -67.26
C ARG A 20 29.55 7.26 -67.87
N GLU A 21 30.59 7.12 -67.05
CA GLU A 21 31.93 6.72 -67.49
C GLU A 21 31.90 5.33 -68.16
N PHE A 22 31.10 4.41 -67.63
CA PHE A 22 30.95 3.08 -68.23
C PHE A 22 30.31 3.14 -69.62
N GLN A 23 29.29 3.97 -69.82
CA GLN A 23 28.66 4.15 -71.13
C GLN A 23 29.62 4.79 -72.14
N GLU A 24 30.45 5.74 -71.71
CA GLU A 24 31.50 6.34 -72.55
C GLU A 24 32.50 5.26 -73.02
N VAL A 25 33.01 4.43 -72.10
CA VAL A 25 33.93 3.34 -72.43
C VAL A 25 33.28 2.30 -73.36
N LEU A 26 32.00 1.97 -73.18
CA LEU A 26 31.29 1.08 -74.11
C LEU A 26 31.17 1.64 -75.51
N ASN A 27 30.94 2.96 -75.64
CA ASN A 27 30.84 3.62 -76.93
C ASN A 27 32.21 3.62 -77.65
N ASP A 28 33.29 3.83 -76.91
CA ASP A 28 34.66 3.76 -77.44
C ASP A 28 35.01 2.33 -77.90
N LEU A 29 34.64 1.32 -77.10
CA LEU A 29 34.86 -0.09 -77.45
C LEU A 29 34.00 -0.56 -78.64
N ALA A 30 32.87 0.09 -78.91
CA ALA A 30 32.01 -0.23 -80.05
C ALA A 30 32.59 0.24 -81.40
N ALA A 31 33.58 1.13 -81.40
CA ALA A 31 34.23 1.64 -82.60
C ALA A 31 35.23 0.64 -83.23
N ASP A 32 35.74 -0.32 -82.45
CA ASP A 32 36.72 -1.32 -82.91
C ASP A 32 36.18 -2.75 -82.78
N GLN A 33 35.95 -3.39 -83.94
CA GLN A 33 35.40 -4.74 -84.02
C GLN A 33 36.32 -5.82 -83.43
N SER A 34 37.63 -5.56 -83.30
CA SER A 34 38.57 -6.49 -82.67
C SER A 34 38.40 -6.58 -81.14
N LEU A 35 37.78 -5.57 -80.53
CA LEU A 35 37.54 -5.47 -79.09
C LEU A 35 36.14 -5.97 -78.67
N ASP A 36 35.34 -6.48 -79.61
CA ASP A 36 33.93 -6.84 -79.35
C ASP A 36 33.79 -7.95 -78.28
N ARG A 37 34.73 -8.90 -78.23
CA ARG A 37 34.77 -9.93 -77.16
C ARG A 37 35.02 -9.32 -75.78
N PHE A 38 35.89 -8.31 -75.70
CA PHE A 38 36.16 -7.60 -74.45
C PHE A 38 34.96 -6.75 -74.04
N ARG A 39 34.34 -6.06 -74.99
CA ARG A 39 33.10 -5.30 -74.78
C ARG A 39 31.99 -6.17 -74.18
N GLN A 40 31.77 -7.37 -74.72
CA GLN A 40 30.75 -8.29 -74.19
C GLN A 40 31.04 -8.73 -72.73
N GLU A 41 32.30 -8.98 -72.37
CA GLU A 41 32.68 -9.29 -70.98
C GLU A 41 32.56 -8.05 -70.06
N PHE A 42 32.88 -6.86 -70.57
CA PHE A 42 32.71 -5.59 -69.85
C PHE A 42 31.22 -5.29 -69.58
N GLU A 43 30.34 -5.51 -70.56
CA GLU A 43 28.87 -5.42 -70.39
C GLU A 43 28.31 -6.45 -69.39
N LYS A 44 28.91 -7.64 -69.29
CA LYS A 44 28.53 -8.64 -68.26
C LYS A 44 28.95 -8.17 -66.87
N PHE A 45 30.16 -7.62 -66.75
CA PHE A 45 30.68 -7.10 -65.48
C PHE A 45 29.80 -5.96 -64.95
N HIS A 46 29.41 -5.02 -65.80
CA HIS A 46 28.50 -3.94 -65.41
C HIS A 46 27.12 -4.43 -65.00
N ARG A 47 26.54 -5.37 -65.75
CA ARG A 47 25.27 -5.99 -65.35
C ARG A 47 25.36 -6.60 -63.95
N ALA A 48 26.47 -7.29 -63.64
CA ALA A 48 26.70 -7.83 -62.31
C ALA A 48 26.85 -6.72 -61.24
N LEU A 49 27.58 -5.65 -61.55
CA LEU A 49 27.76 -4.50 -60.66
C LEU A 49 26.43 -3.78 -60.37
N LYS A 50 25.59 -3.57 -61.39
CA LYS A 50 24.27 -2.95 -61.27
C LYS A 50 23.33 -3.80 -60.40
N VAL A 51 23.31 -5.12 -60.62
CA VAL A 51 22.53 -6.05 -59.78
C VAL A 51 23.05 -6.04 -58.34
N SER A 52 24.37 -5.98 -58.13
CA SER A 52 24.96 -5.87 -56.79
C SER A 52 24.51 -4.61 -56.08
N GLN A 53 24.51 -3.47 -56.76
CA GLN A 53 24.08 -2.20 -56.17
C GLN A 53 22.57 -2.17 -55.89
N GLU A 54 21.73 -2.72 -56.77
CA GLU A 54 20.29 -2.86 -56.50
C GLU A 54 20.03 -3.74 -55.27
N ASN A 55 20.79 -4.84 -55.12
CA ASN A 55 20.71 -5.70 -53.94
C ASN A 55 21.16 -4.97 -52.67
N GLU A 56 22.22 -4.19 -52.74
CA GLU A 56 22.71 -3.35 -51.64
C GLU A 56 21.67 -2.31 -51.22
N LYS A 57 21.06 -1.60 -52.18
CA LYS A 57 19.96 -0.65 -51.91
C LYS A 57 18.79 -1.33 -51.19
N ARG A 58 18.39 -2.52 -51.62
CA ARG A 58 17.34 -3.31 -50.97
C ARG A 58 17.73 -3.74 -49.55
N LEU A 59 18.98 -4.14 -49.35
CA LEU A 59 19.49 -4.53 -48.04
C LEU A 59 19.52 -3.34 -47.07
N LEU A 60 19.99 -2.18 -47.52
CA LEU A 60 19.99 -0.96 -46.74
C LEU A 60 18.57 -0.49 -46.39
N ALA A 61 17.62 -0.61 -47.32
CA ALA A 61 16.21 -0.33 -47.03
C ALA A 61 15.66 -1.24 -45.92
N LYS A 62 15.94 -2.55 -45.97
CA LYS A 62 15.57 -3.48 -44.90
C LYS A 62 16.26 -3.16 -43.58
N CYS A 63 17.54 -2.78 -43.60
CA CYS A 63 18.25 -2.37 -42.38
C CYS A 63 17.61 -1.14 -41.73
N ARG A 64 17.12 -0.19 -42.53
CA ARG A 64 16.39 0.99 -42.03
C ARG A 64 15.04 0.60 -41.43
N GLU A 65 14.28 -0.24 -42.11
CA GLU A 65 13.00 -0.78 -41.62
C GLU A 65 13.21 -1.48 -40.27
N TYR A 66 14.16 -2.41 -40.18
CA TYR A 66 14.48 -3.08 -38.92
C TYR A 66 14.97 -2.12 -37.84
N THR A 67 15.73 -1.09 -38.18
CA THR A 67 16.16 -0.07 -37.20
C THR A 67 14.96 0.72 -36.67
N GLN A 68 14.03 1.08 -37.56
CA GLN A 68 12.80 1.76 -37.18
C GLN A 68 11.92 0.86 -36.30
N ASP A 69 11.76 -0.41 -36.66
CA ASP A 69 11.00 -1.39 -35.87
C ASP A 69 11.63 -1.64 -34.51
N ILE A 70 12.96 -1.76 -34.43
CA ILE A 70 13.67 -1.84 -33.14
C ILE A 70 13.39 -0.60 -32.31
N GLY A 71 13.39 0.60 -32.91
CA GLY A 71 13.03 1.84 -32.23
C GLY A 71 11.59 1.81 -31.69
N ASN A 72 10.63 1.41 -32.52
CA ASN A 72 9.22 1.28 -32.16
C ASN A 72 9.01 0.25 -31.04
N HIS A 73 9.61 -0.94 -31.16
CA HIS A 73 9.55 -1.99 -30.15
C HIS A 73 10.20 -1.56 -28.84
N THR A 74 11.33 -0.84 -28.90
CA THR A 74 11.99 -0.30 -27.69
C THR A 74 11.09 0.72 -26.99
N SER A 75 10.44 1.62 -27.74
CA SER A 75 9.50 2.59 -27.18
C SER A 75 8.28 1.92 -26.56
N ASN A 76 7.69 0.94 -27.26
CA ASN A 76 6.58 0.15 -26.74
C ASN A 76 6.96 -0.65 -25.48
N LEU A 77 8.16 -1.25 -25.46
CA LEU A 77 8.67 -1.97 -24.29
C LEU A 77 8.88 -1.02 -23.10
N GLN A 78 9.43 0.17 -23.32
CA GLN A 78 9.56 1.20 -22.28
C GLN A 78 8.19 1.65 -21.76
N GLY A 79 7.20 1.83 -22.63
CA GLY A 79 5.83 2.13 -22.25
C GLY A 79 5.20 1.02 -21.39
N ALA A 80 5.33 -0.24 -21.82
CA ALA A 80 4.83 -1.40 -21.09
C ALA A 80 5.53 -1.59 -19.73
N LEU A 81 6.85 -1.37 -19.66
CA LEU A 81 7.59 -1.38 -18.40
C LEU A 81 7.12 -0.30 -17.44
N LYS A 82 6.88 0.92 -17.94
CA LYS A 82 6.36 2.02 -17.13
C LYS A 82 4.96 1.73 -16.60
N MET A 83 4.05 1.26 -17.45
CA MET A 83 2.72 0.81 -17.02
C MET A 83 2.80 -0.31 -15.98
N THR A 84 3.69 -1.29 -16.16
CA THR A 84 3.89 -2.36 -15.18
C THR A 84 4.42 -1.83 -13.84
N GLN A 85 5.26 -0.80 -13.85
CA GLN A 85 5.72 -0.14 -12.62
C GLN A 85 4.58 0.60 -11.92
N GLU A 86 3.76 1.35 -12.66
CA GLU A 86 2.57 2.06 -12.16
C GLU A 86 1.50 1.08 -11.62
N ASP A 87 1.31 -0.06 -12.29
CA ASP A 87 0.43 -1.13 -11.81
C ASP A 87 0.97 -1.74 -10.51
N ASN A 88 2.28 -1.97 -10.41
CA ASN A 88 2.89 -2.49 -9.19
C ASN A 88 2.76 -1.54 -8.00
N THR A 89 2.91 -0.23 -8.21
CA THR A 89 2.69 0.75 -7.14
C THR A 89 1.22 0.77 -6.72
N THR A 90 0.29 0.72 -7.68
CA THR A 90 -1.16 0.65 -7.43
C THR A 90 -1.56 -0.62 -6.67
N ILE A 91 -1.05 -1.79 -7.08
CA ILE A 91 -1.27 -3.07 -6.39
C ILE A 91 -0.75 -3.00 -4.96
N THR A 92 0.42 -2.40 -4.75
CA THR A 92 1.01 -2.24 -3.41
C THR A 92 0.13 -1.35 -2.53
N HIS A 93 -0.39 -0.26 -3.07
CA HIS A 93 -1.30 0.63 -2.37
C HIS A 93 -2.62 -0.08 -1.99
N LEU A 94 -3.23 -0.79 -2.95
CA LEU A 94 -4.46 -1.56 -2.71
C LEU A 94 -4.26 -2.67 -1.67
N LYS A 95 -3.10 -3.34 -1.64
CA LYS A 95 -2.77 -4.31 -0.59
C LYS A 95 -2.70 -3.67 0.79
N GLN A 96 -2.11 -2.47 0.90
CA GLN A 96 -2.07 -1.74 2.16
C GLN A 96 -3.46 -1.29 2.62
N GLU A 97 -4.32 -0.83 1.70
CA GLU A 97 -5.71 -0.52 2.03
C GLU A 97 -6.48 -1.75 2.49
N LEU A 98 -6.35 -2.87 1.79
CA LEU A 98 -6.97 -4.13 2.17
C LEU A 98 -6.56 -4.56 3.59
N GLU A 99 -5.27 -4.46 3.93
CA GLU A 99 -4.75 -4.79 5.27
C GLU A 99 -5.34 -3.85 6.34
N LYS A 100 -5.46 -2.54 6.05
CA LYS A 100 -6.15 -1.60 6.94
C LYS A 100 -7.61 -1.96 7.14
N THR A 101 -8.33 -2.28 6.07
CA THR A 101 -9.74 -2.68 6.14
C THR A 101 -9.91 -3.98 6.92
N TYR A 102 -9.02 -4.96 6.74
CA TYR A 102 -9.01 -6.20 7.54
C TYR A 102 -8.80 -5.91 9.02
N LYS A 103 -7.88 -5.01 9.37
CA LYS A 103 -7.65 -4.61 10.76
C LYS A 103 -8.86 -3.90 11.37
N ILE A 104 -9.52 -3.04 10.60
CA ILE A 104 -10.77 -2.39 11.03
C ILE A 104 -11.88 -3.43 11.24
N LEU A 105 -11.99 -4.42 10.34
CA LEU A 105 -12.96 -5.51 10.46
C LEU A 105 -12.70 -6.37 11.71
N GLU A 106 -11.44 -6.69 12.00
CA GLU A 106 -11.06 -7.44 13.21
C GLU A 106 -11.40 -6.66 14.48
N LEU A 107 -11.10 -5.36 14.52
CA LEU A 107 -11.48 -4.48 15.62
C LEU A 107 -13.01 -4.36 15.77
N SER A 108 -13.73 -4.30 14.65
CA SER A 108 -15.20 -4.27 14.64
C SER A 108 -15.77 -5.57 15.21
N LYS A 109 -15.20 -6.73 14.84
CA LYS A 109 -15.60 -8.04 15.33
C LYS A 109 -15.31 -8.20 16.83
N ASP A 110 -14.13 -7.78 17.30
CA ASP A 110 -13.80 -7.80 18.75
C ASP A 110 -14.74 -6.90 19.56
N ARG A 111 -15.10 -5.72 19.02
CA ARG A 111 -16.08 -4.83 19.63
C ARG A 111 -17.49 -5.44 19.65
N GLU A 112 -17.89 -6.13 18.58
CA GLU A 112 -19.16 -6.87 18.52
C GLU A 112 -19.19 -7.99 19.57
N GLU A 113 -18.11 -8.76 19.71
CA GLU A 113 -18.01 -9.87 20.65
C GLU A 113 -18.06 -9.40 22.11
N LYS A 114 -17.36 -8.31 22.43
CA LYS A 114 -17.49 -7.62 23.73
C LYS A 114 -18.91 -7.13 23.99
N SER A 115 -19.58 -6.61 22.97
CA SER A 115 -20.97 -6.15 23.09
C SER A 115 -21.92 -7.32 23.32
N LYS A 116 -21.72 -8.46 22.63
CA LYS A 116 -22.46 -9.71 22.87
C LYS A 116 -22.26 -10.24 24.29
N GLN A 117 -21.03 -10.28 24.78
CA GLN A 117 -20.74 -10.68 26.16
C GLN A 117 -21.42 -9.74 27.17
N LYS A 118 -21.41 -8.42 26.92
CA LYS A 118 -22.12 -7.46 27.77
C LYS A 118 -23.64 -7.71 27.76
N VAL A 119 -24.22 -8.02 26.61
CA VAL A 119 -25.64 -8.38 26.48
C VAL A 119 -25.95 -9.67 27.23
N GLU A 120 -25.12 -10.72 27.10
CA GLU A 120 -25.29 -11.98 27.84
C GLU A 120 -25.20 -11.79 29.36
N ASN A 121 -24.26 -10.96 29.82
CA ASN A 121 -24.13 -10.60 31.22
C ASN A 121 -25.37 -9.86 31.72
N LEU A 122 -25.87 -8.87 30.96
CA LEU A 122 -27.10 -8.15 31.30
C LEU A 122 -28.31 -9.08 31.30
N TYR A 123 -28.41 -10.05 30.38
CA TYR A 123 -29.47 -11.06 30.40
C TYR A 123 -29.40 -11.93 31.66
N SER A 124 -28.19 -12.34 32.05
CA SER A 124 -27.96 -13.12 33.27
C SER A 124 -28.30 -12.31 34.52
N GLU A 125 -27.98 -11.02 34.53
CA GLU A 125 -28.29 -10.10 35.61
C GLU A 125 -29.79 -9.79 35.68
N ILE A 126 -30.48 -9.65 34.55
CA ILE A 126 -31.95 -9.55 34.48
C ILE A 126 -32.57 -10.83 35.01
N GLN A 127 -32.06 -12.01 34.67
CA GLN A 127 -32.56 -13.28 35.23
C GLN A 127 -32.33 -13.35 36.74
N HIS A 128 -31.16 -12.94 37.21
CA HIS A 128 -30.84 -12.90 38.64
C HIS A 128 -31.72 -11.88 39.39
N LEU A 129 -31.94 -10.69 38.83
CA LEU A 129 -32.83 -9.67 39.36
C LEU A 129 -34.28 -10.13 39.35
N ASN A 130 -34.75 -10.82 38.31
CA ASN A 130 -36.09 -11.43 38.27
C ASN A 130 -36.24 -12.50 39.36
N GLN A 131 -35.22 -13.33 39.59
CA GLN A 131 -35.21 -14.28 40.72
C GLN A 131 -35.19 -13.57 42.08
N LEU A 132 -34.47 -12.44 42.19
CA LEU A 132 -34.46 -11.60 43.39
C LEU A 132 -35.76 -10.84 43.58
N ILE A 133 -36.50 -10.52 42.53
CA ILE A 133 -37.85 -9.93 42.58
C ILE A 133 -38.86 -11.00 42.99
N GLU A 134 -38.76 -12.22 42.47
CA GLU A 134 -39.56 -13.36 42.94
C GLU A 134 -39.28 -13.68 44.43
N LYS A 135 -38.01 -13.64 44.85
CA LYS A 135 -37.61 -13.79 46.26
C LYS A 135 -37.91 -12.54 47.10
N GLY A 136 -37.91 -11.36 46.48
CA GLY A 136 -38.15 -10.06 47.10
C GLY A 136 -39.64 -9.77 47.30
N SER A 137 -40.50 -10.36 46.47
CA SER A 137 -41.95 -10.38 46.69
C SER A 137 -42.33 -11.19 47.93
N ALA A 138 -41.46 -12.07 48.43
CA ALA A 138 -41.62 -12.75 49.71
C ALA A 138 -41.03 -11.98 50.91
N ASN A 139 -40.17 -10.99 50.67
CA ASN A 139 -39.40 -10.26 51.70
C ASN A 139 -39.61 -8.74 51.67
N ALA A 140 -40.73 -8.26 51.10
CA ALA A 140 -41.08 -6.84 51.10
C ALA A 140 -41.51 -6.36 52.49
N THR A 141 -40.58 -6.34 53.43
CA THR A 141 -40.68 -5.58 54.68
C THR A 141 -39.28 -5.24 55.17
N GLY A 142 -38.75 -4.08 54.74
CA GLY A 142 -37.71 -3.41 55.50
C GLY A 142 -36.63 -2.65 54.73
N GLN A 143 -36.66 -1.33 54.93
CA GLN A 143 -35.50 -0.47 55.21
C GLN A 143 -34.79 0.25 54.03
N THR A 144 -35.29 1.45 53.72
CA THR A 144 -34.65 2.78 53.91
C THR A 144 -33.11 2.95 53.90
N ALA A 145 -32.34 2.13 53.20
CA ALA A 145 -30.90 2.38 52.95
C ALA A 145 -30.58 2.71 51.47
N ASN A 146 -31.42 2.32 50.52
CA ASN A 146 -31.15 2.45 49.08
C ASN A 146 -31.31 3.88 48.49
N VAL A 147 -31.88 4.83 49.22
CA VAL A 147 -32.19 6.16 48.66
C VAL A 147 -30.94 7.05 48.59
N HIS A 148 -30.00 6.91 49.53
CA HIS A 148 -28.80 7.74 49.57
C HIS A 148 -27.81 7.37 48.47
N ASP A 149 -27.58 6.07 48.26
CA ASP A 149 -26.68 5.57 47.20
C ASP A 149 -27.23 5.87 45.80
N MET A 150 -28.55 5.86 45.63
CA MET A 150 -29.19 6.26 44.36
C MET A 150 -29.06 7.76 44.08
N LEU A 151 -29.03 8.62 45.12
CA LEU A 151 -28.83 10.07 44.96
C LEU A 151 -27.39 10.40 44.53
N ILE A 152 -26.40 9.70 45.09
CA ILE A 152 -24.98 9.90 44.71
C ILE A 152 -24.74 9.47 43.26
N ALA A 153 -25.27 8.31 42.86
CA ALA A 153 -25.18 7.85 41.47
C ALA A 153 -25.87 8.81 40.49
N GLN A 154 -26.98 9.43 40.89
CA GLN A 154 -27.67 10.44 40.09
C GLN A 154 -26.81 11.70 39.89
N GLU A 155 -26.13 12.20 40.92
CA GLU A 155 -25.23 13.37 40.80
C GLU A 155 -24.00 13.10 39.93
N GLU A 156 -23.41 11.90 40.02
CA GLU A 156 -22.26 11.50 39.19
C GLU A 156 -22.64 11.41 37.71
N LEU A 157 -23.77 10.77 37.40
CA LEU A 157 -24.30 10.69 36.04
C LEU A 157 -24.65 12.07 35.47
N LEU A 158 -25.15 12.99 36.31
CA LEU A 158 -25.45 14.36 35.88
C LEU A 158 -24.17 15.11 35.50
N LYS A 159 -23.11 14.96 36.30
CA LYS A 159 -21.79 15.54 36.00
C LYS A 159 -21.22 14.99 34.70
N GLU A 160 -21.28 13.67 34.49
CA GLU A 160 -20.79 13.05 33.27
C GLU A 160 -21.59 13.49 32.03
N CYS A 161 -22.92 13.63 32.16
CA CYS A 161 -23.76 14.20 31.11
C CYS A 161 -23.39 15.66 30.79
N THR A 162 -23.09 16.49 31.80
CA THR A 162 -22.67 17.88 31.55
C THR A 162 -21.29 17.94 30.88
N GLN A 163 -20.36 17.08 31.24
CA GLN A 163 -19.05 16.99 30.61
C GLN A 163 -19.15 16.55 29.14
N LEU A 164 -19.93 15.51 28.87
CA LEU A 164 -20.20 15.04 27.50
C LEU A 164 -20.90 16.12 26.66
N LYS A 165 -21.78 16.91 27.26
CA LYS A 165 -22.44 18.01 26.55
C LYS A 165 -21.46 19.12 26.17
N ASN A 166 -20.51 19.45 27.04
CA ASN A 166 -19.47 20.43 26.75
C ASN A 166 -18.49 19.92 25.68
N THR A 167 -18.10 18.64 25.71
CA THR A 167 -17.24 18.10 24.64
C THR A 167 -17.95 18.07 23.29
N ILE A 168 -19.26 17.83 23.27
CA ILE A 168 -20.06 17.93 22.03
C ILE A 168 -20.09 19.37 21.50
N THR A 169 -20.19 20.38 22.37
CA THR A 169 -20.16 21.78 21.92
C THR A 169 -18.79 22.17 21.39
N ASP A 170 -17.71 21.76 22.04
CA ASP A 170 -16.34 22.04 21.59
C ASP A 170 -16.07 21.41 20.21
N VAL A 171 -16.47 20.15 20.03
CA VAL A 171 -16.33 19.46 18.74
C VAL A 171 -17.19 20.12 17.65
N ALA A 172 -18.38 20.64 17.99
CA ALA A 172 -19.22 21.36 17.04
C ALA A 172 -18.58 22.69 16.61
N GLU A 173 -17.93 23.41 17.53
CA GLU A 173 -17.18 24.63 17.21
C GLU A 173 -15.95 24.33 16.33
N ASP A 174 -15.22 23.26 16.63
CA ASP A 174 -14.08 22.82 15.81
C ASP A 174 -14.51 22.46 14.39
N ILE A 175 -15.63 21.72 14.24
CA ILE A 175 -16.21 21.38 12.93
C ILE A 175 -16.57 22.64 12.14
N ASN A 176 -17.20 23.63 12.78
CA ASN A 176 -17.54 24.88 12.12
C ASN A 176 -16.27 25.63 11.67
N SER A 177 -15.24 25.71 12.51
CA SER A 177 -13.97 26.36 12.17
C SER A 177 -13.24 25.67 11.00
N LEU A 178 -13.29 24.33 10.94
CA LEU A 178 -12.72 23.55 9.85
C LEU A 178 -13.49 23.76 8.55
N ASN A 179 -14.81 23.80 8.61
CA ASN A 179 -15.65 24.09 7.44
C ASN A 179 -15.37 25.49 6.87
N ASP A 180 -15.18 26.50 7.73
CA ASP A 180 -14.80 27.84 7.27
C ASP A 180 -13.44 27.85 6.58
N LYS A 181 -12.44 27.14 7.12
CA LYS A 181 -11.12 26.99 6.49
C LYS A 181 -11.20 26.26 5.15
N ILE A 182 -12.01 25.20 5.05
CA ILE A 182 -12.24 24.48 3.79
C ILE A 182 -12.84 25.43 2.75
N ARG A 183 -13.84 26.22 3.14
CA ARG A 183 -14.50 27.18 2.25
C ARG A 183 -13.55 28.28 1.76
N MET A 184 -12.65 28.76 2.62
CA MET A 184 -11.60 29.71 2.22
C MET A 184 -10.63 29.08 1.21
N ALA A 185 -10.15 27.86 1.47
CA ALA A 185 -9.24 27.15 0.58
C ALA A 185 -9.89 26.82 -0.79
N GLU A 186 -11.18 26.48 -0.81
CA GLU A 186 -11.93 26.27 -2.05
C GLU A 186 -12.04 27.55 -2.87
N ASN A 187 -12.23 28.70 -2.23
CA ASN A 187 -12.30 29.99 -2.90
C ASN A 187 -10.93 30.40 -3.49
N GLU A 188 -9.85 30.23 -2.73
CA GLU A 188 -8.47 30.46 -3.21
C GLU A 188 -8.12 29.55 -4.39
N LYS A 189 -8.49 28.26 -4.32
CA LYS A 189 -8.34 27.33 -5.44
C LYS A 189 -9.10 27.80 -6.69
N GLY A 190 -10.31 28.33 -6.52
CA GLY A 190 -11.10 28.91 -7.60
C GLY A 190 -10.41 30.12 -8.25
N GLN A 191 -9.82 31.00 -7.45
CA GLN A 191 -9.06 32.16 -7.95
C GLN A 191 -7.83 31.74 -8.75
N ILE A 192 -7.02 30.83 -8.21
CA ILE A 192 -5.83 30.30 -8.89
C ILE A 192 -6.22 29.61 -10.21
N GLN A 193 -7.33 28.86 -10.22
CA GLN A 193 -7.80 28.22 -11.45
C GLN A 193 -8.21 29.23 -12.53
N ASN A 194 -8.81 30.36 -12.14
CA ASN A 194 -9.15 31.42 -13.07
C ASN A 194 -7.91 32.13 -13.63
N GLU A 195 -6.91 32.41 -12.78
CA GLU A 195 -5.62 32.96 -13.21
C GLU A 195 -4.89 32.01 -14.16
N TYR A 196 -4.88 30.70 -13.86
CA TYR A 196 -4.31 29.68 -14.72
C TYR A 196 -4.96 29.67 -16.12
N ASN A 197 -6.30 29.74 -16.17
CA ASN A 197 -7.03 29.78 -17.43
C ASN A 197 -6.71 31.05 -18.24
N ASN A 198 -6.54 32.19 -17.57
CA ASN A 198 -6.17 33.45 -18.22
C ASN A 198 -4.75 33.40 -18.81
N ILE A 199 -3.78 32.84 -18.06
CA ILE A 199 -2.41 32.63 -18.55
C ILE A 199 -2.39 31.66 -19.75
N GLN A 200 -3.21 30.61 -19.74
CA GLN A 200 -3.34 29.70 -20.90
C GLN A 200 -3.88 30.41 -22.15
N GLN A 201 -4.87 31.30 -22.01
CA GLN A 201 -5.35 32.10 -23.14
C GLN A 201 -4.26 33.03 -23.68
N GLN A 202 -3.55 33.75 -22.81
CA GLN A 202 -2.44 34.61 -23.22
C GLN A 202 -1.33 33.83 -23.93
N LYS A 203 -1.03 32.61 -23.48
CA LYS A 203 -0.06 31.73 -24.13
C LYS A 203 -0.51 31.37 -25.57
N GLN A 204 -1.77 31.01 -25.76
CA GLN A 204 -2.31 30.68 -27.09
C GLN A 204 -2.27 31.90 -28.04
N GLU A 205 -2.57 33.10 -27.53
CA GLU A 205 -2.47 34.33 -28.32
C GLU A 205 -1.03 34.63 -28.75
N LEU A 206 -0.06 34.45 -27.86
CA LEU A 206 1.37 34.62 -28.16
C LEU A 206 1.87 33.59 -29.19
N GLU A 207 1.46 32.33 -29.06
CA GLU A 207 1.80 31.28 -30.04
C GLU A 207 1.28 31.62 -31.45
N LEU A 208 0.08 32.21 -31.53
CA LEU A 208 -0.52 32.64 -32.80
C LEU A 208 0.21 33.85 -33.40
N LEU A 209 0.70 34.76 -32.54
CA LEU A 209 1.51 35.92 -32.97
C LEU A 209 2.88 35.48 -33.49
N ILE A 210 3.55 34.56 -32.80
CA ILE A 210 4.82 33.97 -33.23
C ILE A 210 4.66 33.25 -34.58
N SER A 211 3.56 32.52 -34.78
CA SER A 211 3.28 31.85 -36.05
C SER A 211 3.12 32.84 -37.21
N LYS A 212 2.48 34.00 -36.98
CA LYS A 212 2.37 35.07 -37.98
C LYS A 212 3.71 35.71 -38.30
N ASP A 213 4.53 35.99 -37.29
CA ASP A 213 5.88 36.53 -37.48
C ASP A 213 6.77 35.56 -38.27
N ASP A 214 6.69 34.26 -38.00
CA ASP A 214 7.42 33.23 -38.75
C ASP A 214 6.98 33.15 -40.22
N GLN A 215 5.69 33.35 -40.51
CA GLN A 215 5.18 33.45 -41.88
C GLN A 215 5.70 34.71 -42.58
N GLN A 216 5.66 35.88 -41.93
CA GLN A 216 6.20 37.12 -42.48
C GLN A 216 7.70 37.02 -42.75
N LYS A 217 8.46 36.40 -41.85
CA LYS A 217 9.89 36.15 -42.01
C LYS A 217 10.19 35.26 -43.21
N LYS A 218 9.41 34.21 -43.46
CA LYS A 218 9.53 33.37 -44.66
C LYS A 218 9.23 34.16 -45.94
N GLN A 219 8.23 35.04 -45.92
CA GLN A 219 7.89 35.90 -47.05
C GLN A 219 9.05 36.87 -47.38
N ILE A 220 9.61 37.55 -46.37
CA ILE A 220 10.75 38.47 -46.54
C ILE A 220 11.99 37.72 -47.03
N GLN A 221 12.23 36.48 -46.58
CA GLN A 221 13.33 35.67 -47.07
C GLN A 221 13.18 35.30 -48.55
N GLN A 222 11.97 34.97 -49.00
CA GLN A 222 11.70 34.74 -50.43
C GLN A 222 11.88 36.02 -51.25
N ASP A 223 11.42 37.16 -50.76
CA ASP A 223 11.57 38.45 -51.44
C ASP A 223 13.05 38.85 -51.55
N LEU A 224 13.86 38.64 -50.50
CA LEU A 224 15.31 38.85 -50.54
C LEU A 224 16.02 37.94 -51.55
N GLU A 225 15.58 36.70 -51.68
CA GLU A 225 16.14 35.76 -52.65
C GLU A 225 15.78 36.14 -54.09
N ASN A 226 14.57 36.65 -54.31
CA ASN A 226 14.13 37.18 -55.60
C ASN A 226 14.89 38.45 -55.98
N ILE A 227 15.08 39.40 -55.05
CA ILE A 227 15.89 40.61 -55.27
C ILE A 227 17.35 40.26 -55.59
N LYS A 228 17.93 39.25 -54.93
CA LYS A 228 19.28 38.76 -55.25
C LYS A 228 19.37 38.23 -56.68
N LYS A 229 18.40 37.43 -57.13
CA LYS A 229 18.34 36.92 -58.51
C LYS A 229 18.18 38.04 -59.54
N GLU A 230 17.37 39.06 -59.24
CA GLU A 230 17.21 40.24 -60.10
C GLU A 230 18.49 41.10 -60.17
N TYR A 231 19.16 41.29 -59.03
CA TYR A 231 20.43 42.02 -58.97
C TYR A 231 21.54 41.31 -59.76
N GLU A 232 21.65 39.98 -59.65
CA GLU A 232 22.60 39.19 -60.46
C GLU A 232 22.30 39.26 -61.96
N SER A 233 21.02 39.27 -62.33
CA SER A 233 20.57 39.44 -63.72
C SER A 233 20.89 40.84 -64.27
N GLN A 234 20.68 41.90 -63.49
CA GLN A 234 21.07 43.27 -63.86
C GLN A 234 22.59 43.43 -63.96
N LYS A 235 23.36 42.84 -63.03
CA LYS A 235 24.83 42.87 -63.06
C LYS A 235 25.40 42.19 -64.32
N LYS A 236 24.79 41.07 -64.76
CA LYS A 236 25.12 40.45 -66.06
C LYS A 236 24.87 41.39 -67.23
N LYS A 237 23.67 42.00 -67.30
CA LYS A 237 23.31 42.95 -68.37
C LYS A 237 24.23 44.18 -68.40
N GLN A 238 24.68 44.67 -67.25
CA GLN A 238 25.61 45.81 -67.15
C GLN A 238 27.02 45.44 -67.62
N ASN A 239 27.52 44.23 -67.30
CA ASN A 239 28.80 43.72 -67.79
C ASN A 239 28.80 43.49 -69.32
N ASP A 240 27.68 43.04 -69.88
CA ASP A 240 27.51 42.89 -71.33
C ASP A 240 27.50 44.26 -72.05
N TYR A 241 26.90 45.28 -71.43
CA TYR A 241 26.90 46.66 -71.95
C TYR A 241 28.28 47.32 -71.92
N ILE A 242 29.06 47.11 -70.85
CA ILE A 242 30.44 47.61 -70.74
C ILE A 242 31.36 46.95 -71.80
N SER A 243 31.14 45.67 -72.09
CA SER A 243 31.88 44.92 -73.12
C SER A 243 31.56 45.41 -74.55
N GLN A 244 30.32 45.84 -74.83
CA GLN A 244 29.95 46.42 -76.12
C GLN A 244 30.40 47.88 -76.32
N LYS A 245 30.52 48.67 -75.24
CA LYS A 245 30.97 50.08 -75.32
C LYS A 245 32.48 50.21 -75.55
N GLY A 246 33.29 49.32 -74.97
CA GLY A 246 34.75 49.30 -75.16
C GLY A 246 35.21 49.03 -76.60
N ILE A 247 34.42 48.34 -77.42
CA ILE A 247 34.74 48.02 -78.83
C ILE A 247 34.46 49.22 -79.77
N LYS A 248 33.54 50.12 -79.40
CA LYS A 248 33.14 51.27 -80.24
C LYS A 248 34.01 52.53 -80.03
N GLU A 249 34.64 52.68 -78.86
CA GLU A 249 35.53 53.83 -78.59
C GLU A 249 36.97 53.62 -79.12
N LYS A 250 37.42 52.36 -79.25
CA LYS A 250 38.74 52.03 -79.85
C LYS A 250 38.79 52.24 -81.36
N THR A 251 37.65 52.13 -82.06
CA THR A 251 37.54 52.30 -83.53
C THR A 251 37.35 53.75 -84.00
N GLN A 252 37.07 54.69 -83.09
CA GLN A 252 36.90 56.12 -83.42
C GLN A 252 38.17 56.97 -83.21
N ILE A 253 39.15 56.48 -82.44
CA ILE A 253 40.42 57.18 -82.18
C ILE A 253 41.44 56.95 -83.32
N ASP A 254 41.47 55.77 -83.93
CA ASP A 254 42.37 55.45 -85.05
C ASP A 254 42.01 56.21 -86.35
N ASN A 255 40.73 56.57 -86.55
CA ASN A 255 40.26 57.30 -87.72
C ASN A 255 40.51 58.82 -87.67
N LYS A 256 40.85 59.41 -86.51
CA LYS A 256 41.12 60.86 -86.38
C LYS A 256 42.60 61.25 -86.53
N ILE A 257 43.52 60.30 -86.47
CA ILE A 257 44.97 60.56 -86.59
C ILE A 257 45.45 60.49 -88.06
N SER A 258 44.70 59.85 -88.96
CA SER A 258 45.05 59.71 -90.38
C SER A 258 44.79 60.97 -91.24
N ILE A 259 43.94 61.91 -90.79
CA ILE A 259 43.49 63.05 -91.61
C ILE A 259 44.30 64.35 -91.40
N LYS A 260 45.17 64.42 -90.38
CA LYS A 260 45.92 65.67 -90.04
C LYS A 260 47.38 65.70 -90.50
N LYS A 261 47.84 64.72 -91.28
CA LYS A 261 49.22 64.63 -91.82
C LYS A 261 49.34 64.94 -93.32
N GLN A 262 48.31 65.55 -93.93
CA GLN A 262 48.22 65.76 -95.38
C GLN A 262 47.87 67.19 -95.78
N GLN A 263 48.39 68.20 -95.06
CA GLN A 263 48.14 69.62 -95.36
C GLN A 263 49.32 70.55 -95.00
N ILE A 264 50.54 70.20 -95.43
CA ILE A 264 51.63 71.20 -95.58
C ILE A 264 52.46 70.83 -96.81
N GLN A 265 52.06 71.33 -97.97
CA GLN A 265 52.91 71.63 -99.13
C GLN A 265 52.02 72.27 -100.21
N ASN A 266 51.97 73.60 -100.24
CA ASN A 266 52.03 74.37 -101.48
C ASN A 266 52.29 75.84 -101.19
N ASN A 267 53.36 76.31 -101.81
CA ASN A 267 53.94 77.64 -101.72
C ASN A 267 53.42 78.52 -102.87
N ASP A 268 53.54 79.83 -102.63
CA ASP A 268 53.85 80.90 -103.58
C ASP A 268 52.98 81.15 -104.82
N LEU A 269 52.41 82.36 -104.89
CA LEU A 269 52.77 83.35 -105.92
C LEU A 269 52.08 84.73 -105.72
N VAL A 270 52.87 85.79 -105.99
CA VAL A 270 52.49 87.18 -106.38
C VAL A 270 52.51 88.31 -105.32
N ASN A 271 53.72 88.71 -104.96
CA ASN A 271 54.33 90.05 -105.13
C ASN A 271 53.48 91.33 -105.41
N LYS A 272 53.73 92.34 -104.55
CA LYS A 272 54.15 93.75 -104.79
C LYS A 272 53.38 94.71 -105.73
N LYS A 273 53.09 95.91 -105.19
CA LYS A 273 53.25 97.29 -105.76
C LYS A 273 53.30 98.30 -104.59
N LEU A 274 54.08 99.39 -104.47
CA LEU A 274 54.91 100.27 -105.33
C LEU A 274 55.76 101.21 -104.40
N LYS A 275 57.11 101.30 -104.47
CA LYS A 275 58.03 102.18 -105.28
C LYS A 275 58.24 103.63 -104.76
N ALA A 276 59.47 104.06 -104.39
CA ALA A 276 60.58 104.64 -105.22
C ALA A 276 60.38 106.16 -105.49
N ALA A 277 61.32 107.11 -105.57
CA ALA A 277 62.79 107.23 -105.65
C ALA A 277 63.14 108.74 -105.54
N ARG A 278 64.40 109.10 -105.27
CA ARG A 278 65.24 109.97 -106.15
C ARG A 278 66.62 110.25 -105.55
N LYS A 279 67.65 109.91 -106.33
CA LYS A 279 69.04 110.38 -106.27
C LYS A 279 69.16 111.60 -107.19
N SER A 280 69.96 112.62 -106.86
CA SER A 280 71.19 112.99 -107.60
C SER A 280 71.72 114.35 -107.14
N LYS A 281 73.05 114.42 -107.20
CA LYS A 281 74.01 115.41 -106.71
C LYS A 281 74.42 116.35 -107.86
N GLU A 282 74.97 117.52 -107.49
CA GLU A 282 75.81 118.43 -108.30
C GLU A 282 75.07 119.16 -109.45
N GLU A 283 75.20 120.48 -109.67
CA GLU A 283 76.29 121.39 -109.37
C GLU A 283 75.89 122.84 -109.69
N LEU A 284 76.59 123.77 -109.03
CA LEU A 284 76.90 125.15 -109.42
C LEU A 284 75.73 126.13 -109.68
N ILE A 285 75.48 127.08 -108.78
CA ILE A 285 76.25 128.35 -108.64
C ILE A 285 76.01 129.23 -109.87
N GLU A 286 75.26 130.32 -109.71
CA GLU A 286 75.82 131.68 -109.59
C GLU A 286 74.73 132.74 -109.74
N ARG A 287 74.21 133.19 -108.60
CA ARG A 287 73.74 134.57 -108.32
C ARG A 287 73.63 134.67 -106.79
N LEU A 288 74.75 134.52 -106.09
CA LEU A 288 75.58 135.62 -105.59
C LEU A 288 74.82 136.52 -104.59
N ASP A 289 75.14 136.28 -103.33
CA ASP A 289 75.44 137.30 -102.31
C ASP A 289 74.34 138.06 -101.58
N LYS A 290 73.07 137.61 -101.61
CA LYS A 290 72.06 138.10 -100.65
C LYS A 290 71.31 137.04 -99.84
N VAL A 291 71.25 135.80 -100.31
CA VAL A 291 70.45 134.74 -99.65
C VAL A 291 71.22 134.01 -98.53
N THR A 292 72.55 134.20 -98.44
CA THR A 292 73.41 133.57 -97.43
C THR A 292 73.08 134.00 -95.99
N ASN A 293 72.51 135.20 -95.79
CA ASN A 293 72.13 135.67 -94.46
C ASN A 293 70.78 135.10 -93.98
N ASP A 294 69.85 134.80 -94.88
CA ASP A 294 68.53 134.27 -94.50
C ASP A 294 68.58 132.75 -94.21
N ILE A 295 69.49 132.01 -94.84
CA ILE A 295 69.64 130.55 -94.64
C ILE A 295 70.23 130.20 -93.24
N LEU A 296 71.03 131.09 -92.65
CA LEU A 296 71.59 130.87 -91.30
C LEU A 296 70.50 130.93 -90.21
N GLU A 297 69.49 131.77 -90.39
CA GLU A 297 68.39 131.92 -89.42
C GLU A 297 67.40 130.73 -89.48
N TYR A 298 67.05 130.25 -90.68
CA TYR A 298 66.18 129.08 -90.85
C TYR A 298 66.81 127.76 -90.38
N ASN A 299 68.12 127.58 -90.54
CA ASN A 299 68.81 126.39 -90.05
C ASN A 299 68.85 126.31 -88.51
N SER A 300 68.92 127.45 -87.82
CA SER A 300 68.84 127.48 -86.36
C SER A 300 67.44 127.06 -85.86
N LYS A 301 66.38 127.49 -86.55
CA LYS A 301 64.99 127.12 -86.24
C LYS A 301 64.68 125.63 -86.48
N ILE A 302 65.22 125.05 -87.55
CA ILE A 302 65.04 123.63 -87.89
C ILE A 302 65.73 122.72 -86.86
N GLN A 303 66.93 123.08 -86.38
CA GLN A 303 67.58 122.31 -85.31
C GLN A 303 66.81 122.37 -83.98
N GLU A 304 66.22 123.51 -83.65
CA GLU A 304 65.37 123.66 -82.45
C GLU A 304 64.11 122.77 -82.51
N LEU A 305 63.50 122.63 -83.69
CA LEU A 305 62.32 121.76 -83.90
C LEU A 305 62.68 120.26 -83.87
N LEU A 306 63.80 119.87 -84.48
CA LEU A 306 64.29 118.49 -84.46
C LEU A 306 64.63 118.01 -83.04
N GLU A 307 65.25 118.86 -82.23
CA GLU A 307 65.58 118.49 -80.84
C GLU A 307 64.30 118.41 -79.97
N ASN A 308 63.30 119.25 -80.23
CA ASN A 308 62.01 119.17 -79.56
C ASN A 308 61.20 117.90 -79.90
N GLU A 309 61.22 117.41 -81.16
CA GLU A 309 60.61 116.12 -81.48
C GLU A 309 61.37 114.96 -80.84
N ARG A 310 62.70 114.99 -80.83
CA ARG A 310 63.51 113.95 -80.19
C ARG A 310 63.23 113.83 -78.70
N LEU A 311 63.04 114.97 -78.01
CA LEU A 311 62.66 115.00 -76.59
C LEU A 311 61.26 114.41 -76.35
N LYS A 312 60.30 114.64 -77.27
CA LYS A 312 58.95 114.04 -77.18
C LYS A 312 58.97 112.53 -77.41
N ASP A 313 59.76 112.04 -78.37
CA ASP A 313 59.89 110.60 -78.62
C ASP A 313 60.50 109.88 -77.42
N GLN A 314 61.52 110.47 -76.78
CA GLN A 314 62.09 109.94 -75.55
C GLN A 314 61.08 109.92 -74.39
N GLN A 315 60.23 110.95 -74.26
CA GLN A 315 59.14 110.94 -73.27
C GLN A 315 58.10 109.86 -73.55
N LEU A 316 57.74 109.64 -74.82
CA LEU A 316 56.77 108.64 -75.22
C LEU A 316 57.29 107.21 -74.96
N GLU A 317 58.58 106.98 -75.22
CA GLU A 317 59.26 105.71 -74.93
C GLU A 317 59.32 105.42 -73.42
N TYR A 318 59.58 106.45 -72.60
CA TYR A 318 59.52 106.33 -71.14
C TYR A 318 58.12 105.95 -70.64
N GLU A 319 57.07 106.61 -71.13
CA GLU A 319 55.69 106.33 -70.75
C GLU A 319 55.22 104.94 -71.25
N ASN A 320 55.64 104.49 -72.43
CA ASN A 320 55.34 103.14 -72.92
C ASN A 320 55.99 102.05 -72.06
N ASN A 321 57.27 102.22 -71.70
CA ASN A 321 57.96 101.29 -70.79
C ASN A 321 57.28 101.26 -69.40
N ARG A 322 56.86 102.42 -68.90
CA ARG A 322 56.10 102.54 -67.64
C ARG A 322 54.76 101.81 -67.73
N TYR A 323 54.04 101.93 -68.85
CA TYR A 323 52.77 101.23 -69.07
C TYR A 323 52.95 99.71 -69.13
N GLU A 324 54.00 99.22 -69.80
CA GLU A 324 54.31 97.78 -69.87
C GLU A 324 54.64 97.20 -68.48
N GLN A 325 55.42 97.94 -67.68
CA GLN A 325 55.70 97.56 -66.29
C GLN A 325 54.42 97.50 -65.44
N LEU A 326 53.55 98.50 -65.53
CA LEU A 326 52.27 98.54 -64.84
C LEU A 326 51.34 97.40 -65.29
N SER A 327 51.31 97.08 -66.58
CA SER A 327 50.53 95.97 -67.14
C SER A 327 50.99 94.62 -66.59
N ASN A 328 52.30 94.39 -66.55
CA ASN A 328 52.88 93.17 -65.96
C ASN A 328 52.60 93.05 -64.46
N GLN A 329 52.66 94.16 -63.71
CA GLN A 329 52.26 94.18 -62.29
C GLN A 329 50.78 93.85 -62.11
N LYS A 330 49.89 94.41 -62.95
CA LYS A 330 48.46 94.11 -62.93
C LYS A 330 48.19 92.62 -63.15
N TYR A 331 48.84 91.98 -64.13
CA TYR A 331 48.66 90.55 -64.37
C TYR A 331 49.13 89.68 -63.21
N LYS A 332 50.26 90.03 -62.57
CA LYS A 332 50.73 89.33 -61.36
C LYS A 332 49.74 89.44 -60.20
N ILE A 333 49.21 90.64 -59.95
CA ILE A 333 48.21 90.87 -58.90
C ILE A 333 46.93 90.08 -59.18
N LEU A 334 46.44 90.09 -60.42
CA LEU A 334 45.25 89.31 -60.81
C LEU A 334 45.43 87.80 -60.60
N SER A 335 46.61 87.27 -60.92
CA SER A 335 46.94 85.85 -60.66
C SER A 335 46.93 85.53 -59.16
N GLN A 336 47.53 86.39 -58.33
CA GLN A 336 47.56 86.23 -56.87
C GLN A 336 46.16 86.33 -56.23
N ILE A 337 45.30 87.22 -56.74
CA ILE A 337 43.90 87.32 -56.29
C ILE A 337 43.16 86.01 -56.56
N LYS A 338 43.35 85.42 -57.75
CA LYS A 338 42.68 84.17 -58.11
C LYS A 338 43.15 83.00 -57.25
N GLU A 339 44.46 82.85 -57.05
CA GLU A 339 45.00 81.83 -56.14
C GLU A 339 44.48 81.98 -54.71
N SER A 340 44.37 83.22 -54.20
CA SER A 340 43.81 83.50 -52.88
C SER A 340 42.32 83.14 -52.78
N GLN A 341 41.53 83.38 -53.84
CA GLN A 341 40.12 82.98 -53.91
C GLN A 341 39.96 81.46 -53.90
N ASP A 342 40.75 80.73 -54.69
CA ASP A 342 40.71 79.27 -54.75
C ASP A 342 41.09 78.66 -53.38
N LEU A 343 42.12 79.20 -52.71
CA LEU A 343 42.51 78.79 -51.36
C LEU A 343 41.41 79.06 -50.32
N LYS A 344 40.72 80.20 -50.43
CA LYS A 344 39.60 80.55 -49.55
C LYS A 344 38.44 79.56 -49.73
N GLU A 345 38.08 79.20 -50.96
CA GLU A 345 36.99 78.25 -51.24
C GLU A 345 37.31 76.85 -50.69
N ILE A 346 38.56 76.39 -50.84
CA ILE A 346 39.03 75.13 -50.23
C ILE A 346 38.97 75.21 -48.70
N SER A 347 39.36 76.34 -48.11
CA SER A 347 39.28 76.56 -46.67
C SER A 347 37.83 76.57 -46.15
N GLU A 348 36.88 77.13 -46.90
CA GLU A 348 35.46 77.14 -46.54
C GLU A 348 34.85 75.74 -46.59
N ARG A 349 35.14 74.97 -47.65
CA ARG A 349 34.70 73.56 -47.76
C ARG A 349 35.25 72.67 -46.65
N THR A 350 36.52 72.83 -46.29
CA THR A 350 37.12 72.06 -45.19
C THR A 350 36.50 72.44 -43.84
N LYS A 351 36.23 73.74 -43.61
CA LYS A 351 35.51 74.20 -42.42
C LYS A 351 34.10 73.59 -42.32
N GLU A 352 33.35 73.54 -43.42
CA GLU A 352 32.02 72.91 -43.45
C GLU A 352 32.09 71.41 -43.14
N ALA A 353 33.06 70.69 -43.72
CA ALA A 353 33.29 69.28 -43.42
C ALA A 353 33.63 69.04 -41.94
N PHE A 354 34.46 69.90 -41.33
CA PHE A 354 34.77 69.80 -39.90
C PHE A 354 33.55 70.10 -39.02
N LEU A 355 32.72 71.09 -39.37
CA LEU A 355 31.47 71.38 -38.64
C LEU A 355 30.50 70.19 -38.69
N GLN A 356 30.34 69.54 -39.84
CA GLN A 356 29.54 68.33 -39.95
C GLN A 356 30.11 67.18 -39.11
N GLY A 357 31.43 67.00 -39.14
CA GLY A 357 32.12 66.01 -38.30
C GLY A 357 31.94 66.26 -36.80
N ILE A 358 32.03 67.51 -36.36
CA ILE A 358 31.78 67.90 -34.96
C ILE A 358 30.34 67.58 -34.57
N ASN A 359 29.35 67.95 -35.39
CA ASN A 359 27.95 67.69 -35.09
C ASN A 359 27.63 66.19 -35.00
N MET A 360 28.23 65.36 -35.86
CA MET A 360 28.09 63.90 -35.78
C MET A 360 28.71 63.36 -34.49
N LEU A 361 29.92 63.78 -34.15
CA LEU A 361 30.58 63.38 -32.90
C LEU A 361 29.81 63.83 -31.66
N GLU A 362 29.22 65.03 -31.67
CA GLU A 362 28.38 65.52 -30.58
C GLU A 362 27.11 64.67 -30.41
N SER A 363 26.47 64.28 -31.52
CA SER A 363 25.32 63.36 -31.51
C SER A 363 25.71 61.99 -30.96
N ASP A 364 26.83 61.43 -31.43
CA ASP A 364 27.34 60.13 -30.96
C ASP A 364 27.67 60.17 -29.46
N ILE A 365 28.25 61.27 -28.96
CA ILE A 365 28.53 61.46 -27.53
C ILE A 365 27.23 61.49 -26.71
N GLN A 366 26.17 62.14 -27.21
CA GLN A 366 24.87 62.16 -26.53
C GLN A 366 24.24 60.77 -26.48
N ASP A 367 24.27 60.02 -27.59
CA ASP A 367 23.75 58.65 -27.64
C ASP A 367 24.52 57.72 -26.70
N GLN A 368 25.85 57.84 -26.65
CA GLN A 368 26.67 57.06 -25.71
C GLN A 368 26.36 57.40 -24.25
N LYS A 369 26.13 58.69 -23.92
CA LYS A 369 25.71 59.09 -22.56
C LYS A 369 24.34 58.50 -22.20
N LYS A 370 23.40 58.48 -23.15
CA LYS A 370 22.08 57.88 -22.93
C LYS A 370 22.18 56.38 -22.67
N ARG A 371 22.93 55.65 -23.50
CA ARG A 371 23.19 54.21 -23.30
C ARG A 371 23.88 53.93 -21.96
N ALA A 372 24.89 54.72 -21.60
CA ALA A 372 25.57 54.58 -20.31
C ALA A 372 24.65 54.81 -19.10
N PHE A 373 23.66 55.71 -19.23
CA PHE A 373 22.64 55.91 -18.20
C PHE A 373 21.67 54.73 -18.09
N GLU A 374 21.20 54.22 -19.23
CA GLU A 374 20.34 53.03 -19.30
C GLU A 374 21.05 51.80 -18.71
N ASP A 375 22.30 51.56 -19.09
CA ASP A 375 23.14 50.47 -18.55
C ASP A 375 23.34 50.60 -17.04
N ARG A 376 23.53 51.82 -16.54
CA ARG A 376 23.68 52.07 -15.09
C ARG A 376 22.39 51.77 -14.34
N SER A 377 21.24 52.16 -14.89
CA SER A 377 19.93 51.83 -14.32
C SER A 377 19.71 50.32 -14.28
N LEU A 378 20.03 49.62 -15.37
CA LEU A 378 19.92 48.16 -15.45
C LEU A 378 20.84 47.46 -14.44
N LEU A 379 22.06 47.96 -14.25
CA LEU A 379 22.99 47.44 -13.25
C LEU A 379 22.48 47.60 -11.82
N GLU A 380 21.83 48.71 -11.49
CA GLU A 380 21.21 48.91 -10.17
C GLU A 380 20.03 47.97 -9.94
N GLU A 381 19.20 47.75 -10.96
CA GLU A 381 18.09 46.79 -10.90
C GLU A 381 18.60 45.35 -10.73
N LEU A 382 19.59 44.94 -11.51
CA LEU A 382 20.21 43.62 -11.39
C LEU A 382 20.87 43.41 -10.02
N ARG A 383 21.51 44.44 -9.45
CA ARG A 383 22.04 44.39 -8.08
C ARG A 383 20.93 44.18 -7.05
N ARG A 384 19.82 44.92 -7.19
CA ARG A 384 18.67 44.78 -6.29
C ARG A 384 18.06 43.37 -6.39
N ASN A 385 17.89 42.85 -7.61
CA ASN A 385 17.37 41.50 -7.83
C ASN A 385 18.31 40.43 -7.25
N ARG A 386 19.62 40.57 -7.43
CA ARG A 386 20.62 39.70 -6.80
C ARG A 386 20.51 39.73 -5.28
N ASP A 387 20.38 40.90 -4.67
CA ASP A 387 20.30 41.02 -3.21
C ASP A 387 18.98 40.45 -2.65
N ILE A 388 17.88 40.53 -3.40
CA ILE A 388 16.61 39.86 -3.06
C ILE A 388 16.77 38.34 -3.14
N LEU A 389 17.31 37.82 -4.25
CA LEU A 389 17.55 36.40 -4.44
C LEU A 389 18.48 35.83 -3.38
N GLN A 390 19.54 36.56 -3.01
CA GLN A 390 20.44 36.14 -1.93
C GLN A 390 19.71 36.02 -0.60
N LYS A 391 18.83 36.98 -0.26
CA LYS A 391 18.00 36.89 0.96
C LYS A 391 17.03 35.72 0.93
N GLU A 392 16.48 35.38 -0.22
CA GLU A 392 15.61 34.20 -0.38
C GLU A 392 16.40 32.89 -0.22
N ILE A 393 17.61 32.82 -0.78
CA ILE A 393 18.53 31.69 -0.58
C ILE A 393 18.87 31.53 0.91
N ASP A 394 19.25 32.61 1.59
CA ASP A 394 19.59 32.55 3.02
C ASP A 394 18.39 32.12 3.88
N ARG A 395 17.17 32.55 3.53
CA ARG A 395 15.92 32.11 4.16
C ARG A 395 15.63 30.63 3.92
N ALA A 396 15.82 30.16 2.68
CA ALA A 396 15.65 28.76 2.33
C ALA A 396 16.68 27.88 3.08
N ASP A 397 17.94 28.29 3.13
CA ASP A 397 19.00 27.57 3.84
C ASP A 397 18.75 27.51 5.36
N THR A 398 18.30 28.60 5.96
CA THR A 398 17.95 28.61 7.39
C THR A 398 16.72 27.74 7.69
N ASN A 399 15.73 27.69 6.79
CA ASN A 399 14.58 26.80 6.94
C ASN A 399 14.97 25.32 6.76
N ASN A 400 15.79 25.02 5.74
CA ASN A 400 16.31 23.67 5.49
C ASN A 400 17.11 23.13 6.68
N LYS A 401 17.97 23.96 7.30
CA LYS A 401 18.70 23.56 8.52
C LYS A 401 17.77 23.23 9.69
N LYS A 402 16.70 24.02 9.90
CA LYS A 402 15.71 23.73 10.94
C LYS A 402 14.98 22.41 10.67
N GLN A 403 14.58 22.17 9.42
CA GLN A 403 13.95 20.92 9.01
C GLN A 403 14.90 19.73 9.19
N GLU A 404 16.19 19.89 8.87
CA GLU A 404 17.20 18.85 9.08
C GLU A 404 17.35 18.51 10.57
N GLU A 405 17.43 19.52 11.44
CA GLU A 405 17.48 19.32 12.91
C GLU A 405 16.22 18.61 13.43
N GLU A 406 15.03 18.98 12.94
CA GLU A 406 13.76 18.35 13.31
C GLU A 406 13.70 16.88 12.86
N VAL A 407 14.15 16.58 11.64
CA VAL A 407 14.24 15.21 11.12
C VAL A 407 15.21 14.37 11.95
N ILE A 408 16.34 14.93 12.38
CA ILE A 408 17.29 14.24 13.27
C ILE A 408 16.64 13.91 14.62
N GLN A 409 15.92 14.87 15.23
CA GLN A 409 15.17 14.68 16.48
C GLN A 409 14.09 13.59 16.35
N LEU A 410 13.29 13.64 15.28
CA LEU A 410 12.26 12.64 14.98
C LEU A 410 12.88 11.25 14.76
N THR A 411 14.00 11.17 14.05
CA THR A 411 14.70 9.90 13.83
C THR A 411 15.22 9.31 15.14
N LYS A 412 15.73 10.15 16.05
CA LYS A 412 16.19 9.71 17.37
C LYS A 412 15.04 9.18 18.22
N THR A 413 13.94 9.93 18.32
CA THR A 413 12.75 9.50 19.07
C THR A 413 12.12 8.24 18.49
N MET A 414 12.08 8.10 17.16
CA MET A 414 11.63 6.88 16.49
C MET A 414 12.50 5.66 16.88
N LYS A 415 13.83 5.81 16.89
CA LYS A 415 14.74 4.74 17.35
C LYS A 415 14.52 4.35 18.81
N GLU A 416 14.30 5.33 19.69
CA GLU A 416 13.98 5.09 21.10
C GLU A 416 12.68 4.28 21.24
N LYS A 417 11.64 4.64 20.49
CA LYS A 417 10.37 3.89 20.47
C LYS A 417 10.50 2.49 19.90
N ILE A 418 11.28 2.30 18.83
CA ILE A 418 11.56 0.95 18.29
C ILE A 418 12.23 0.07 19.35
N ASN A 419 13.19 0.61 20.10
CA ASN A 419 13.85 -0.12 21.18
C ASN A 419 12.89 -0.46 22.33
N GLU A 420 12.00 0.47 22.70
CA GLU A 420 10.94 0.24 23.70
C GLU A 420 9.99 -0.90 23.26
N PHE A 421 9.53 -0.87 22.01
CA PHE A 421 8.71 -1.94 21.43
C PHE A 421 9.43 -3.30 21.43
N SER A 422 10.72 -3.32 21.08
CA SER A 422 11.53 -4.55 21.15
C SER A 422 11.62 -5.09 22.58
N GLY A 423 11.75 -4.22 23.57
CA GLY A 423 11.71 -4.57 24.99
C GLY A 423 10.37 -5.16 25.42
N MET A 424 9.26 -4.52 25.04
CA MET A 424 7.91 -4.98 25.33
C MET A 424 7.61 -6.35 24.68
N ASN A 425 7.99 -6.55 23.42
CA ASN A 425 7.82 -7.82 22.72
C ASN A 425 8.53 -8.97 23.46
N LYS A 426 9.76 -8.75 23.95
CA LYS A 426 10.47 -9.75 24.76
C LYS A 426 9.76 -10.06 26.09
N GLN A 427 9.10 -9.08 26.71
CA GLN A 427 8.30 -9.33 27.91
C GLN A 427 7.04 -10.12 27.57
N MET A 428 6.38 -9.79 26.46
CA MET A 428 5.20 -10.49 25.97
C MET A 428 5.50 -11.96 25.65
N ASP A 429 6.66 -12.26 25.05
CA ASP A 429 7.12 -13.63 24.82
C ASP A 429 7.31 -14.40 26.14
N LYS A 430 7.90 -13.76 27.16
CA LYS A 430 8.07 -14.36 28.49
C LYS A 430 6.72 -14.67 29.16
N LEU A 431 5.76 -13.75 29.08
CA LEU A 431 4.42 -13.94 29.62
C LEU A 431 3.68 -15.06 28.87
N ASN A 432 3.77 -15.09 27.55
CA ASN A 432 3.18 -16.17 26.74
C ASN A 432 3.76 -17.54 27.08
N TYR A 433 5.08 -17.61 27.32
CA TYR A 433 5.72 -18.83 27.80
C TYR A 433 5.18 -19.27 29.17
N GLN A 434 5.04 -18.35 30.12
CA GLN A 434 4.46 -18.62 31.44
C GLN A 434 3.01 -19.09 31.34
N ILE A 435 2.19 -18.43 30.51
CA ILE A 435 0.80 -18.85 30.25
C ILE A 435 0.77 -20.27 29.68
N GLY A 436 1.68 -20.61 28.77
CA GLY A 436 1.82 -21.96 28.22
C GLY A 436 2.11 -23.01 29.30
N GLN A 437 2.99 -22.71 30.25
CA GLN A 437 3.29 -23.61 31.37
C GLN A 437 2.09 -23.78 32.31
N LEU A 438 1.43 -22.68 32.69
CA LEU A 438 0.24 -22.72 33.54
C LEU A 438 -0.92 -23.49 32.88
N LYS A 439 -1.07 -23.42 31.56
CA LYS A 439 -2.05 -24.23 30.82
C LYS A 439 -1.75 -25.73 30.94
N LYS A 440 -0.49 -26.13 30.79
CA LYS A 440 -0.06 -27.54 30.97
C LYS A 440 -0.29 -28.03 32.40
N GLU A 441 0.00 -27.19 33.39
CA GLU A 441 -0.26 -27.52 34.79
C GLU A 441 -1.77 -27.66 35.08
N LYS A 442 -2.59 -26.73 34.57
CA LYS A 442 -4.05 -26.80 34.69
C LYS A 442 -4.59 -28.11 34.10
N GLU A 443 -4.12 -28.51 32.92
CA GLU A 443 -4.53 -29.76 32.27
C GLU A 443 -4.11 -30.98 33.10
N LYS A 444 -2.86 -31.00 33.58
CA LYS A 444 -2.35 -32.07 34.46
C LYS A 444 -3.20 -32.21 35.73
N TYR A 445 -3.51 -31.10 36.40
CA TYR A 445 -4.36 -31.12 37.59
C TYR A 445 -5.82 -31.49 37.27
N GLY A 446 -6.33 -31.10 36.11
CA GLY A 446 -7.64 -31.53 35.62
C GLY A 446 -7.73 -33.05 35.45
N ILE A 447 -6.72 -33.66 34.84
CA ILE A 447 -6.64 -35.13 34.69
C ILE A 447 -6.53 -35.81 36.07
N GLN A 448 -5.69 -35.28 36.96
CA GLN A 448 -5.54 -35.82 38.31
C GLN A 448 -6.85 -35.75 39.11
N ALA A 449 -7.56 -34.63 39.06
CA ALA A 449 -8.86 -34.46 39.70
C ALA A 449 -9.90 -35.44 39.12
N SER A 450 -9.97 -35.58 37.80
CA SER A 450 -10.88 -36.54 37.16
C SER A 450 -10.57 -37.98 37.55
N SER A 451 -9.29 -38.36 37.63
CA SER A 451 -8.87 -39.69 38.06
C SER A 451 -9.20 -39.95 39.53
N ALA A 452 -8.96 -38.98 40.41
CA ALA A 452 -9.32 -39.07 41.82
C ALA A 452 -10.85 -39.21 42.00
N ASN A 453 -11.62 -38.44 41.22
CA ASN A 453 -13.07 -38.50 41.24
C ASN A 453 -13.59 -39.87 40.77
N ALA A 454 -13.02 -40.44 39.72
CA ALA A 454 -13.35 -41.79 39.26
C ALA A 454 -13.07 -42.85 40.34
N LYS A 455 -11.92 -42.77 41.02
CA LYS A 455 -11.58 -43.66 42.15
C LYS A 455 -12.55 -43.51 43.31
N TYR A 456 -12.96 -42.29 43.63
CA TYR A 456 -13.95 -42.01 44.66
C TYR A 456 -15.30 -42.67 44.34
N PHE A 457 -15.82 -42.49 43.13
CA PHE A 457 -17.08 -43.13 42.72
C PHE A 457 -17.00 -44.65 42.72
N HIS A 458 -15.88 -45.23 42.28
CA HIS A 458 -15.68 -46.67 42.34
C HIS A 458 -15.70 -47.19 43.78
N ALA A 459 -14.98 -46.53 44.69
CA ALA A 459 -15.01 -46.89 46.11
C ALA A 459 -16.41 -46.74 46.74
N LEU A 460 -17.17 -45.72 46.31
CA LEU A 460 -18.54 -45.50 46.76
C LEU A 460 -19.50 -46.61 46.28
N GLU A 461 -19.30 -47.12 45.05
CA GLU A 461 -20.02 -48.29 44.55
C GLU A 461 -19.63 -49.57 45.32
N GLU A 462 -18.35 -49.77 45.62
CA GLU A 462 -17.91 -50.91 46.45
C GLU A 462 -18.52 -50.88 47.84
N ILE A 463 -18.60 -49.70 48.48
CA ILE A 463 -19.27 -49.53 49.78
C ILE A 463 -20.73 -49.94 49.68
N LYS A 464 -21.46 -49.45 48.66
CA LYS A 464 -22.87 -49.84 48.45
C LYS A 464 -23.05 -51.35 48.26
N LEU A 465 -22.16 -52.01 47.52
CA LEU A 465 -22.19 -53.46 47.35
C LEU A 465 -21.94 -54.18 48.68
N LYS A 466 -20.97 -53.71 49.48
CA LYS A 466 -20.70 -54.27 50.81
C LYS A 466 -21.88 -54.05 51.78
N ASP A 467 -22.52 -52.89 51.75
CA ASP A 467 -23.70 -52.61 52.57
C ASP A 467 -24.88 -53.52 52.21
N ASN A 468 -25.08 -53.79 50.91
CA ASN A 468 -26.08 -54.76 50.46
C ASN A 468 -25.78 -56.18 50.99
N LEU A 469 -24.52 -56.63 50.89
CA LEU A 469 -24.10 -57.92 51.44
C LEU A 469 -24.27 -57.99 52.97
N ILE A 470 -23.93 -56.91 53.68
CA ILE A 470 -24.15 -56.81 55.13
C ILE A 470 -25.63 -56.94 55.45
N SER A 471 -26.51 -56.27 54.68
CA SER A 471 -27.97 -56.38 54.86
C SER A 471 -28.48 -57.81 54.62
N GLU A 472 -28.00 -58.49 53.59
CA GLU A 472 -28.31 -59.91 53.34
C GLU A 472 -27.85 -60.82 54.48
N PHE A 473 -26.63 -60.63 54.97
CA PHE A 473 -26.11 -61.41 56.10
C PHE A 473 -26.85 -61.11 57.40
N GLN A 474 -27.23 -59.86 57.65
CA GLN A 474 -28.07 -59.48 58.80
C GLN A 474 -29.43 -60.18 58.73
N LYS A 475 -30.09 -60.18 57.56
CA LYS A 475 -31.36 -60.89 57.35
C LYS A 475 -31.19 -62.40 57.60
N LYS A 476 -30.14 -63.01 57.05
CA LYS A 476 -29.84 -64.42 57.27
C LYS A 476 -29.58 -64.73 58.75
N ASN A 477 -28.92 -63.84 59.47
CA ASN A 477 -28.65 -63.99 60.89
C ASN A 477 -29.95 -63.93 61.73
N ILE A 478 -30.86 -63.02 61.38
CA ILE A 478 -32.19 -62.92 62.01
C ILE A 478 -32.98 -64.22 61.75
N GLU A 479 -32.97 -64.73 60.51
CA GLU A 479 -33.62 -65.99 60.15
C GLU A 479 -33.04 -67.18 60.94
N THR A 480 -31.71 -67.26 61.09
CA THR A 480 -31.07 -68.33 61.87
C THR A 480 -31.35 -68.19 63.36
N GLN A 481 -31.38 -66.98 63.91
CA GLN A 481 -31.76 -66.75 65.31
C GLN A 481 -33.22 -67.14 65.56
N ALA A 482 -34.13 -66.84 64.63
CA ALA A 482 -35.53 -67.25 64.71
C ALA A 482 -35.66 -68.78 64.70
N LYS A 483 -34.93 -69.48 63.82
CA LYS A 483 -34.88 -70.95 63.79
C LYS A 483 -34.32 -71.54 65.09
N LEU A 484 -33.25 -70.95 65.63
CA LEU A 484 -32.67 -71.37 66.90
C LEU A 484 -33.68 -71.23 68.04
N LYS A 485 -34.37 -70.09 68.13
CA LYS A 485 -35.41 -69.85 69.14
C LYS A 485 -36.57 -70.85 69.00
N GLN A 486 -36.99 -71.14 67.77
CA GLN A 486 -38.00 -72.18 67.51
C GLN A 486 -37.53 -73.57 67.99
N GLN A 487 -36.28 -73.94 67.74
CA GLN A 487 -35.70 -75.19 68.25
C GLN A 487 -35.58 -75.21 69.78
N GLN A 488 -35.20 -74.10 70.42
CA GLN A 488 -35.18 -73.97 71.87
C GLN A 488 -36.56 -74.19 72.47
N ASN A 489 -37.60 -73.56 71.92
CA ASN A 489 -38.99 -73.76 72.37
C ASN A 489 -39.44 -75.21 72.20
N LEU A 490 -39.10 -75.86 71.08
CA LEU A 490 -39.41 -77.29 70.85
C LEU A 490 -38.69 -78.17 71.88
N TYR A 491 -37.41 -77.92 72.14
CA TYR A 491 -36.64 -78.63 73.16
C TYR A 491 -37.23 -78.45 74.56
N GLU A 492 -37.60 -77.23 74.95
CA GLU A 492 -38.26 -76.95 76.23
C GLU A 492 -39.60 -77.69 76.35
N THR A 493 -40.39 -77.73 75.26
CA THR A 493 -41.66 -78.47 75.20
C THR A 493 -41.42 -79.96 75.43
N VAL A 494 -40.52 -80.58 74.67
CA VAL A 494 -40.17 -82.01 74.83
C VAL A 494 -39.62 -82.31 76.22
N ARG A 495 -38.81 -81.41 76.78
CA ARG A 495 -38.30 -81.54 78.15
C ARG A 495 -39.42 -81.46 79.19
N GLN A 496 -40.38 -80.56 79.02
CA GLN A 496 -41.57 -80.48 79.88
C GLN A 496 -42.42 -81.75 79.78
N GLU A 497 -42.66 -82.26 78.57
CA GLU A 497 -43.34 -83.54 78.35
C GLU A 497 -42.59 -84.70 79.02
N SER A 498 -41.27 -84.79 78.84
CA SER A 498 -40.43 -85.81 79.49
C SER A 498 -40.50 -85.73 81.02
N ASN A 499 -40.49 -84.53 81.59
CA ASN A 499 -40.63 -84.31 83.03
C ASN A 499 -42.04 -84.73 83.51
N LEU A 500 -43.08 -84.42 82.74
CA LEU A 500 -44.46 -84.82 83.03
C LEU A 500 -44.60 -86.34 83.00
N TYR A 501 -44.08 -87.02 81.98
CA TYR A 501 -44.08 -88.48 81.90
C TYR A 501 -43.28 -89.12 83.03
N SER A 502 -42.13 -88.55 83.40
CA SER A 502 -41.35 -89.01 84.56
C SER A 502 -42.15 -88.88 85.85
N LYS A 503 -42.87 -87.77 86.04
CA LYS A 503 -43.73 -87.55 87.22
C LYS A 503 -44.89 -88.55 87.25
N ASN A 504 -45.61 -88.72 86.15
CA ASN A 504 -46.70 -89.68 86.04
C ASN A 504 -46.22 -91.12 86.29
N LEU A 505 -45.01 -91.46 85.82
CA LEU A 505 -44.41 -92.77 86.09
C LEU A 505 -44.17 -92.95 87.60
N THR A 506 -43.64 -91.94 88.30
CA THR A 506 -43.46 -91.99 89.75
C THR A 506 -44.80 -92.12 90.49
N GLU A 507 -45.82 -91.33 90.13
CA GLU A 507 -47.16 -91.42 90.72
C GLU A 507 -47.76 -92.82 90.51
N THR A 508 -47.70 -93.38 89.30
CA THR A 508 -48.19 -94.75 89.04
C THR A 508 -47.40 -95.83 89.78
N GLN A 509 -46.11 -95.62 90.05
CA GLN A 509 -45.29 -96.51 90.87
C GLN A 509 -45.70 -96.45 92.34
N GLU A 510 -45.98 -95.25 92.87
CA GLU A 510 -46.49 -95.06 94.23
C GLU A 510 -47.87 -95.70 94.41
N ASP A 511 -48.78 -95.51 93.45
CA ASP A 511 -50.09 -96.16 93.42
C ASP A 511 -49.95 -97.70 93.40
N LEU A 512 -49.02 -98.22 92.60
CA LEU A 512 -48.71 -99.65 92.56
C LEU A 512 -48.19 -100.18 93.89
N GLU A 513 -47.30 -99.42 94.55
CA GLU A 513 -46.85 -99.77 95.90
C GLU A 513 -48.00 -99.75 96.91
N GLU A 514 -48.89 -98.76 96.82
CA GLU A 514 -50.06 -98.68 97.69
C GLU A 514 -50.99 -99.89 97.48
N ILE A 515 -51.26 -100.25 96.23
CA ILE A 515 -52.03 -101.44 95.87
C ILE A 515 -51.34 -102.71 96.39
N LYS A 516 -50.01 -102.84 96.25
CA LYS A 516 -49.26 -103.98 96.81
C LYS A 516 -49.35 -104.03 98.34
N ARG A 517 -49.29 -102.88 99.03
CA ARG A 517 -49.49 -102.80 100.49
C ARG A 517 -50.91 -103.25 100.86
N LYS A 518 -51.94 -102.75 100.16
CA LYS A 518 -53.34 -103.18 100.32
C LYS A 518 -53.49 -104.69 100.08
N GLN A 519 -52.91 -105.22 99.01
CA GLN A 519 -52.91 -106.65 98.69
C GLN A 519 -52.25 -107.47 99.81
N LYS A 520 -51.14 -106.99 100.38
CA LYS A 520 -50.47 -107.65 101.51
C LYS A 520 -51.34 -107.66 102.76
N THR A 521 -52.02 -106.56 103.08
CA THR A 521 -52.98 -106.48 104.19
C THR A 521 -54.17 -107.42 103.97
N VAL A 522 -54.76 -107.42 102.78
CA VAL A 522 -55.84 -108.35 102.42
C VAL A 522 -55.38 -109.80 102.52
N ASN A 523 -54.17 -110.13 102.05
CA ASN A 523 -53.61 -111.47 102.20
C ASN A 523 -53.39 -111.86 103.67
N GLN A 524 -52.96 -110.94 104.52
CA GLN A 524 -52.88 -111.17 105.97
C GLN A 524 -54.27 -111.42 106.58
N GLN A 525 -55.29 -110.65 106.19
CA GLN A 525 -56.67 -110.88 106.60
C GLN A 525 -57.18 -112.25 106.14
N ILE A 526 -56.89 -112.65 104.90
CA ILE A 526 -57.22 -113.98 104.39
C ILE A 526 -56.54 -115.07 105.22
N SER A 527 -55.26 -114.90 105.58
CA SER A 527 -54.55 -115.84 106.44
C SER A 527 -55.14 -115.91 107.85
N GLN A 528 -55.48 -114.77 108.46
CA GLN A 528 -56.17 -114.73 109.76
C GLN A 528 -57.51 -115.45 109.71
N LEU A 529 -58.31 -115.21 108.66
CA LEU A 529 -59.58 -115.92 108.45
C LEU A 529 -59.38 -117.43 108.24
N LYS A 530 -58.30 -117.84 107.55
CA LYS A 530 -57.95 -119.27 107.42
C LYS A 530 -57.58 -119.88 108.77
N GLU A 531 -56.78 -119.20 109.60
CA GLU A 531 -56.46 -119.66 110.96
C GLU A 531 -57.69 -119.74 111.86
N GLU A 532 -58.61 -118.77 111.77
CA GLU A 532 -59.90 -118.82 112.46
C GLU A 532 -60.75 -120.02 112.02
N ILE A 533 -60.79 -120.30 110.71
CA ILE A 533 -61.48 -121.48 110.15
C ILE A 533 -60.84 -122.77 110.68
N ASP A 534 -59.51 -122.89 110.65
CA ASP A 534 -58.79 -124.06 111.15
C ASP A 534 -59.00 -124.26 112.66
N SER A 535 -59.03 -123.18 113.43
CA SER A 535 -59.35 -123.20 114.86
C SER A 535 -60.78 -123.69 115.10
N LYS A 536 -61.75 -123.17 114.34
CA LYS A 536 -63.16 -123.63 114.39
C LYS A 536 -63.29 -125.10 113.96
N GLN A 537 -62.57 -125.55 112.94
CA GLN A 537 -62.54 -126.95 112.52
C GLN A 537 -61.95 -127.85 113.61
N LYS A 538 -60.83 -127.47 114.25
CA LYS A 538 -60.27 -128.21 115.39
C LYS A 538 -61.26 -128.33 116.53
N ASN A 539 -61.97 -127.25 116.87
CA ASN A 539 -63.04 -127.28 117.88
C ASN A 539 -64.20 -128.19 117.48
N TYR A 540 -64.61 -128.18 116.21
CA TYR A 540 -65.62 -129.09 115.68
C TYR A 540 -65.19 -130.56 115.79
N TYR A 541 -63.95 -130.89 115.43
CA TYR A 541 -63.40 -132.24 115.59
C TYR A 541 -63.34 -132.69 117.06
N LYS A 542 -62.98 -131.80 117.99
CA LYS A 542 -63.04 -132.06 119.44
C LYS A 542 -64.46 -132.44 119.88
N ASN A 543 -65.47 -131.70 119.44
CA ASN A 543 -66.88 -131.99 119.75
C ASN A 543 -67.34 -133.35 119.19
N ILE A 544 -66.94 -133.69 117.96
CA ILE A 544 -67.21 -135.02 117.38
C ILE A 544 -66.60 -136.14 118.23
N LEU A 545 -65.37 -135.96 118.73
CA LEU A 545 -64.69 -136.96 119.56
C LEU A 545 -65.45 -137.22 120.88
N ILE A 546 -65.99 -136.16 121.49
CA ILE A 546 -66.82 -136.24 122.70
C ILE A 546 -68.11 -137.03 122.42
N ILE A 547 -68.76 -136.77 121.27
CA ILE A 547 -69.96 -137.51 120.83
C ILE A 547 -69.63 -138.99 120.61
N LYS A 548 -68.50 -139.31 119.96
CA LYS A 548 -68.03 -140.70 119.76
C LYS A 548 -67.79 -141.44 121.07
N LYS A 549 -67.23 -140.78 122.09
CA LYS A 549 -67.07 -141.37 123.44
C LYS A 549 -68.43 -141.66 124.09
N LYS A 550 -69.40 -140.73 124.01
CA LYS A 550 -70.77 -140.95 124.50
C LYS A 550 -71.49 -142.09 123.78
N MET A 551 -71.32 -142.24 122.45
CA MET A 551 -71.92 -143.36 121.70
C MET A 551 -71.37 -144.74 122.08
N LYS A 552 -70.09 -144.86 122.46
CA LYS A 552 -69.53 -146.13 122.95
C LYS A 552 -70.15 -146.56 124.29
N LEU A 553 -70.49 -145.61 125.17
CA LEU A 553 -71.18 -145.90 126.44
C LEU A 553 -72.60 -146.46 126.21
N VAL A 554 -73.33 -145.91 125.24
CA VAL A 554 -74.68 -146.35 124.87
C VAL A 554 -74.69 -147.78 124.30
N LYS A 555 -73.66 -148.16 123.53
CA LYS A 555 -73.51 -149.53 122.99
C LYS A 555 -73.35 -150.60 124.07
N ILE A 556 -72.66 -150.29 125.17
CA ILE A 556 -72.47 -151.21 126.31
C ILE A 556 -73.78 -151.43 127.08
N ILE A 557 -74.63 -150.39 127.20
CA ILE A 557 -75.93 -150.47 127.87
C ILE A 557 -76.94 -151.29 127.05
N LEU A 558 -76.93 -151.17 125.71
CA LEU A 558 -77.82 -151.92 124.80
C LEU A 558 -77.59 -153.44 124.81
N LEU A 559 -76.38 -153.91 125.07
CA LEU A 559 -76.06 -155.35 125.14
C LEU A 559 -76.59 -156.02 126.42
N LYS A 560 -76.66 -155.29 127.55
CA LYS A 560 -77.26 -155.78 128.80
C LYS A 560 -78.78 -155.96 128.70
N VAL A 561 -79.47 -155.16 127.88
CA VAL A 561 -80.93 -155.23 127.67
C VAL A 561 -81.36 -156.41 126.78
N LYS A 562 -80.49 -156.88 125.88
CA LYS A 562 -80.83 -157.94 124.90
C LYS A 562 -80.92 -159.35 125.50
N ASN A 563 -80.17 -159.66 126.57
CA ASN A 563 -80.21 -161.00 127.18
C ASN A 563 -81.35 -161.22 128.17
N ILE A 564 -81.97 -160.16 128.69
CA ILE A 564 -83.17 -160.29 129.56
C ILE A 564 -84.43 -160.59 128.75
N LYS A 565 -84.50 -160.15 127.48
CA LYS A 565 -85.71 -160.30 126.63
C LYS A 565 -85.93 -161.69 125.99
N LYS A 566 -84.97 -162.62 126.02
CA LYS A 566 -85.17 -163.99 125.48
C LYS A 566 -85.73 -165.01 126.47
N LYS A 567 -85.87 -164.69 127.76
CA LYS A 567 -86.46 -165.58 128.78
C LYS A 567 -87.99 -165.50 128.92
N SER A 568 -88.71 -164.64 128.17
CA SER A 568 -90.11 -164.28 128.51
C SER A 568 -91.20 -164.71 127.51
N THR A 569 -90.90 -165.13 126.27
CA THR A 569 -91.95 -165.22 125.22
C THR A 569 -92.07 -166.58 124.54
N LYS A 570 -92.24 -167.66 125.31
CA LYS A 570 -92.94 -168.89 124.86
C LYS A 570 -93.55 -169.73 126.01
N LYS A 571 -94.01 -169.06 127.09
CA LYS A 571 -94.86 -169.64 128.16
C LYS A 571 -96.36 -169.30 128.00
N ASN A 572 -96.75 -168.42 127.07
CA ASN A 572 -98.13 -167.91 126.95
C ASN A 572 -98.77 -168.11 125.56
N ARG A 573 -98.95 -169.38 125.16
CA ARG A 573 -99.96 -169.79 124.16
C ARG A 573 -100.61 -171.14 124.53
N LYS A 574 -100.81 -171.40 125.83
CA LYS A 574 -101.92 -172.19 126.38
C LYS A 574 -102.83 -171.16 127.08
N GLN A 575 -104.14 -171.38 127.09
CA GLN A 575 -105.17 -170.48 127.62
C GLN A 575 -105.55 -169.29 126.73
N LYS A 576 -106.51 -169.53 125.82
CA LYS A 576 -107.86 -168.95 125.85
C LYS A 576 -108.42 -168.80 124.44
N LEU A 577 -109.06 -169.87 123.94
CA LEU A 577 -110.32 -169.80 123.20
C LEU A 577 -111.01 -171.19 123.14
N PHE A 578 -111.65 -171.59 124.25
CA PHE A 578 -112.85 -172.43 124.23
C PHE A 578 -113.83 -171.72 125.18
N ASN A 579 -114.60 -170.79 124.61
CA ASN A 579 -115.84 -170.16 125.12
C ASN A 579 -115.92 -168.74 124.52
N LYS A 580 -116.64 -168.51 123.42
CA LYS A 580 -118.07 -168.78 123.26
C LYS A 580 -118.44 -169.06 121.78
N ILE A 581 -119.20 -170.14 121.57
CA ILE A 581 -119.93 -170.58 120.36
C ILE A 581 -119.10 -171.45 119.39
N GLN A 582 -119.35 -172.77 119.45
CA GLN A 582 -119.29 -173.62 118.28
C GLN A 582 -120.37 -173.12 117.31
N LEU A 583 -119.98 -172.52 116.20
CA LEU A 583 -120.68 -172.45 114.90
C LEU A 583 -119.97 -171.36 114.07
N ASN A 584 -119.09 -171.65 113.12
CA ASN A 584 -118.75 -172.93 112.53
C ASN A 584 -117.32 -172.83 111.99
N GLN A 585 -116.65 -173.98 111.99
CA GLN A 585 -115.51 -174.34 111.15
C GLN A 585 -115.03 -173.22 110.21
N GLY A 586 -114.05 -172.49 110.71
CA GLY A 586 -113.14 -171.63 109.98
C GLY A 586 -111.90 -171.53 110.85
N ILE A 587 -111.33 -172.73 111.07
CA ILE A 587 -110.28 -173.12 112.03
C ILE A 587 -109.17 -172.08 112.17
#